data_AF-A0AAE7E643-F1
#
_entry.id   AF-A0AAE7E643-F1
#
_cell.length_a   1.000
_cell.length_b   1.000
_cell.length_c   1.000
_cell.angle_alpha   90.00
_cell.angle_beta   90.00
_cell.angle_gamma   90.00
#
_symmetry.space_group_name_H-M   'P 1'
#
loop_
_entity.id
_entity.type
_entity.pdbx_description
1 polymer ?
#
loop_
_entity_poly.entity_id
_entity_poly.type
_entity_poly.pdbx_seq_one_letter_code
_entity_poly.pdbx_strand_id
1 'polypeptide(L)'
;MEFLSGNFLCETIVPKGELIVSRTDLKGNITYANETFAEISGYSIKELVGKPHNLVRHPDMPKVIFYDLWKNLQTKGSWSGYIKNLRKDEGFYWVYAEISGVYKDGNLVEYKSLRAPISFEEKVKYQLYYDQLKKENNESIRKVIYQ
;
A
#
# COMPACT_ATOMS: atom_id res chain seq x y z
N MET A 1 -25.30 -18.42 1.86
CA MET A 1 -25.00 -17.06 2.37
C MET A 1 -24.76 -16.21 1.13
N GLU A 2 -25.81 -15.56 0.66
CA GLU A 2 -25.83 -14.79 -0.58
C GLU A 2 -25.10 -13.46 -0.34
N PHE A 3 -24.01 -13.24 -1.07
CA PHE A 3 -23.31 -11.96 -1.03
C PHE A 3 -24.04 -11.02 -2.00
N LEU A 4 -24.87 -10.14 -1.43
CA LEU A 4 -25.53 -9.08 -2.18
C LEU A 4 -24.49 -8.17 -2.83
N SER A 5 -24.60 -8.07 -4.15
CA SER A 5 -24.00 -7.06 -5.00
C SER A 5 -24.18 -5.65 -4.40
N GLY A 6 -23.10 -5.04 -3.90
CA GLY A 6 -23.17 -3.65 -3.43
C GLY A 6 -22.02 -3.09 -2.59
N ASN A 7 -20.86 -3.74 -2.46
CA ASN A 7 -19.70 -3.05 -1.89
C ASN A 7 -19.07 -2.22 -3.00
N PHE A 8 -19.52 -0.96 -3.12
CA PHE A 8 -18.82 0.02 -3.95
C PHE A 8 -17.36 0.06 -3.48
N LEU A 9 -16.45 -0.41 -4.34
CA LEU A 9 -15.02 -0.21 -4.20
C LEU A 9 -14.74 1.29 -4.40
N CYS A 10 -15.12 2.10 -3.42
CA CYS A 10 -14.93 3.55 -3.49
C CYS A 10 -13.46 3.87 -3.25
N GLU A 11 -12.90 4.61 -4.20
CA GLU A 11 -11.57 5.19 -4.03
C GLU A 11 -11.66 6.38 -3.07
N THR A 12 -10.79 6.40 -2.05
CA THR A 12 -10.46 7.62 -1.31
C THR A 12 -9.29 8.31 -1.99
N ILE A 13 -9.51 9.56 -2.41
CA ILE A 13 -8.47 10.37 -3.04
C ILE A 13 -7.52 10.90 -1.97
N VAL A 14 -6.24 10.60 -2.11
CA VAL A 14 -5.19 11.19 -1.28
C VAL A 14 -5.06 12.67 -1.66
N PRO A 15 -5.23 13.63 -0.71
CA PRO A 15 -5.14 15.05 -1.01
C PRO A 15 -3.78 15.46 -1.58
N LYS A 16 -3.80 16.39 -2.54
CA LYS A 16 -2.57 17.00 -3.04
C LYS A 16 -1.93 17.83 -1.92
N GLY A 17 -0.63 17.64 -1.69
CA GLY A 17 0.13 18.35 -0.65
C GLY A 17 0.21 17.63 0.69
N GLU A 18 -0.50 16.51 0.86
CA GLU A 18 -0.37 15.66 2.03
C GLU A 18 0.51 14.44 1.76
N LEU A 19 1.31 14.07 2.75
CA LEU A 19 2.13 12.85 2.72
C LEU A 19 1.60 11.86 3.75
N ILE A 20 1.38 10.63 3.29
CA ILE A 20 1.11 9.51 4.19
C ILE A 20 2.47 8.98 4.66
N VAL A 21 2.67 8.95 5.98
CA VAL A 21 3.95 8.55 6.58
C VAL A 21 3.74 7.41 7.57
N SER A 22 4.57 6.38 7.44
CA SER A 22 4.64 5.30 8.44
C SER A 22 6.08 4.84 8.65
N ARG A 23 6.35 4.32 9.85
CA ARG A 23 7.60 3.60 10.16
C ARG A 23 7.26 2.21 10.66
N THR A 24 8.17 1.28 10.45
CA THR A 24 8.03 -0.09 10.95
C THR A 24 9.31 -0.57 11.61
N ASP A 25 9.19 -1.55 12.51
CA ASP A 25 10.31 -2.40 12.89
C ASP A 25 10.79 -3.25 11.69
N LEU A 26 11.86 -4.01 11.89
CA LEU A 26 12.43 -4.89 10.85
C LEU A 26 11.54 -6.09 10.50
N LYS A 27 10.50 -6.37 11.29
CA LYS A 27 9.48 -7.40 11.02
C LYS A 27 8.29 -6.83 10.25
N GLY A 28 8.27 -5.52 9.99
CA GLY A 28 7.19 -4.85 9.28
C GLY A 28 6.00 -4.45 10.15
N ASN A 29 6.13 -4.48 11.49
CA ASN A 29 5.11 -3.96 12.39
C ASN A 29 5.23 -2.44 12.48
N ILE A 30 4.10 -1.74 12.35
CA ILE A 30 4.04 -0.28 12.38
C ILE A 30 4.44 0.22 13.76
N THR A 31 5.49 1.02 13.82
CA THR A 31 5.96 1.71 15.04
C THR A 31 5.46 3.14 15.10
N TYR A 32 5.12 3.72 13.95
CA TYR A 32 4.61 5.09 13.82
C TYR A 32 3.70 5.22 12.59
N ALA A 33 2.64 6.01 12.73
CA ALA A 33 1.76 6.46 11.65
C ALA A 33 1.38 7.93 11.89
N ASN A 34 1.37 8.75 10.84
CA ASN A 34 0.83 10.11 10.95
C ASN A 34 -0.70 10.14 10.83
N GLU A 35 -1.30 11.29 11.14
CA GLU A 35 -2.75 11.52 11.10
C GLU A 35 -3.32 11.28 9.69
N THR A 36 -2.66 11.77 8.64
CA THR A 36 -3.06 11.50 7.25
C THR A 36 -3.15 9.99 6.97
N PHE A 37 -2.21 9.17 7.47
CA PHE A 37 -2.32 7.72 7.28
C PHE A 37 -3.55 7.14 7.98
N ALA A 38 -3.82 7.57 9.21
CA ALA A 38 -5.00 7.13 9.95
C ALA A 38 -6.30 7.49 9.20
N GLU A 39 -6.45 8.75 8.81
CA GLU A 39 -7.63 9.26 8.11
C GLU A 39 -7.86 8.57 6.76
N ILE A 40 -6.82 8.46 5.92
CA ILE A 40 -6.93 7.88 4.58
C ILE A 40 -7.13 6.36 4.63
N SER A 41 -6.59 5.67 5.63
CA SER A 41 -6.76 4.21 5.76
C SER A 41 -8.07 3.82 6.45
N GLY A 42 -8.72 4.76 7.15
CA GLY A 42 -9.91 4.51 7.97
C GLY A 42 -9.61 3.82 9.31
N TYR A 43 -8.33 3.65 9.67
CA TYR A 43 -7.92 3.12 10.97
C TYR A 43 -7.50 4.26 11.90
N SER A 44 -7.78 4.14 13.19
CA SER A 44 -7.15 5.02 14.17
C SER A 44 -5.65 4.70 14.32
N ILE A 45 -4.86 5.67 14.79
CA ILE A 45 -3.43 5.45 15.09
C ILE A 45 -3.24 4.27 16.05
N LYS A 46 -4.13 4.12 17.04
CA LYS A 46 -4.09 3.00 18.01
C LYS A 46 -4.32 1.63 17.36
N GLU A 47 -5.09 1.58 16.27
CA GLU A 47 -5.31 0.36 15.50
C GLU A 47 -4.16 0.07 14.53
N LEU A 48 -3.42 1.10 14.10
CA LEU A 48 -2.27 0.97 13.22
C LEU A 48 -1.01 0.54 13.98
N VAL A 49 -0.66 1.22 15.07
CA VAL A 49 0.59 0.99 15.79
C VAL A 49 0.59 -0.41 16.43
N GLY A 50 1.69 -1.14 16.24
CA GLY A 50 1.86 -2.52 16.68
C GLY A 50 1.26 -3.56 15.74
N LYS A 51 0.56 -3.16 14.66
CA LYS A 51 0.05 -4.08 13.64
C LYS A 51 1.02 -4.22 12.47
N PRO A 52 1.02 -5.38 11.78
CA PRO A 52 1.79 -5.53 10.56
C PRO A 52 1.28 -4.59 9.47
N HIS A 53 2.20 -3.99 8.69
CA HIS A 53 1.85 -3.06 7.62
C HIS A 53 0.97 -3.69 6.54
N ASN A 54 1.01 -5.02 6.40
CA ASN A 54 0.15 -5.78 5.48
C ASN A 54 -1.36 -5.66 5.82
N LEU A 55 -1.75 -5.05 6.94
CA LEU A 55 -3.13 -4.70 7.27
C LEU A 55 -3.82 -3.91 6.15
N VAL A 56 -3.07 -3.04 5.46
CA VAL A 56 -3.59 -2.22 4.34
C VAL A 56 -3.29 -2.83 2.96
N ARG A 57 -2.87 -4.09 2.91
CA ARG A 57 -2.55 -4.76 1.64
C ARG A 57 -3.83 -5.02 0.85
N HIS A 58 -3.94 -4.42 -0.33
CA HIS A 58 -5.06 -4.69 -1.22
C HIS A 58 -4.90 -6.06 -1.91
N PRO A 59 -5.96 -6.89 -1.98
CA PRO A 59 -5.91 -8.19 -2.66
C PRO A 59 -5.67 -8.09 -4.18
N ASP A 60 -5.93 -6.93 -4.77
CA ASP A 60 -5.62 -6.65 -6.19
C ASP A 60 -4.12 -6.49 -6.46
N MET A 61 -3.30 -6.28 -5.43
CA MET A 61 -1.87 -6.12 -5.63
C MET A 61 -1.20 -7.49 -5.91
N PRO A 62 -0.45 -7.63 -7.02
CA PRO A 62 0.22 -8.89 -7.37
C PRO A 62 1.25 -9.27 -6.30
N LYS A 63 1.38 -10.56 -6.00
CA LYS A 63 2.36 -11.04 -4.99
C LYS A 63 3.80 -10.69 -5.39
N VAL A 64 4.10 -10.70 -6.69
CA VAL A 64 5.43 -10.38 -7.23
C VAL A 64 5.90 -8.97 -6.88
N ILE A 65 4.99 -8.00 -6.75
CA ILE A 65 5.35 -6.62 -6.37
C ILE A 65 5.90 -6.56 -4.94
N PHE A 66 5.32 -7.31 -4.01
CA PHE A 66 5.82 -7.38 -2.63
C PHE A 66 7.12 -8.19 -2.53
N TYR A 67 7.29 -9.22 -3.37
CA TYR A 67 8.57 -9.91 -3.46
C TYR A 67 9.68 -8.96 -3.91
N ASP A 68 9.43 -8.17 -4.96
CA ASP A 68 10.37 -7.16 -5.45
C ASP A 68 10.67 -6.09 -4.39
N LEU A 69 9.64 -5.63 -3.66
CA LEU A 69 9.80 -4.71 -2.53
C LEU A 69 10.80 -5.23 -1.51
N TRP A 70 10.57 -6.43 -0.96
CA TRP A 70 11.45 -6.97 0.07
C TRP A 70 12.86 -7.26 -0.45
N LYS A 71 12.96 -7.77 -1.69
CA LYS A 71 14.25 -7.98 -2.35
C LYS A 71 15.04 -6.68 -2.48
N ASN A 72 14.40 -5.60 -2.93
CA ASN A 72 15.06 -4.31 -3.13
C ASN A 72 15.39 -3.63 -1.79
N LEU A 73 14.55 -3.74 -0.76
CA LEU A 73 14.90 -3.27 0.58
C LEU A 73 16.15 -3.97 1.14
N GLN A 74 16.31 -5.27 0.89
CA GLN A 74 17.48 -6.02 1.35
C GLN A 74 18.75 -5.75 0.53
N THR A 75 18.61 -5.54 -0.78
CA THR A 75 19.76 -5.44 -1.70
C THR A 75 20.20 -4.01 -2.00
N LYS A 76 19.25 -3.07 -2.01
CA LYS A 76 19.47 -1.65 -2.37
C LYS A 76 19.21 -0.70 -1.19
N GLY A 77 18.60 -1.18 -0.11
CA GLY A 77 18.20 -0.35 1.03
C GLY A 77 16.96 0.51 0.77
N SER A 78 16.36 0.44 -0.42
CA SER A 78 15.19 1.21 -0.80
C SER A 78 14.34 0.51 -1.87
N TRP A 79 13.08 0.91 -1.95
CA TRP A 79 12.12 0.50 -2.96
C TRP A 79 11.15 1.65 -3.25
N SER A 80 10.72 1.77 -4.50
CA SER A 80 9.60 2.64 -4.83
C SER A 80 8.67 2.01 -5.85
N GLY A 81 7.40 2.40 -5.82
CA GLY A 81 6.40 1.90 -6.75
C GLY A 81 4.98 2.29 -6.38
N TYR A 82 4.05 1.90 -7.25
CA TYR A 82 2.64 2.26 -7.14
C TYR A 82 1.92 1.17 -6.33
N ILE A 83 1.18 1.56 -5.29
CA ILE A 83 0.49 0.62 -4.42
C ILE A 83 -0.97 1.02 -4.29
N LYS A 84 -1.86 0.07 -4.56
CA LYS A 84 -3.25 0.11 -4.14
C LYS A 84 -3.33 -0.44 -2.72
N ASN A 85 -3.88 0.34 -1.80
CA ASN A 85 -4.06 -0.03 -0.40
C ASN A 85 -5.54 -0.23 -0.08
N LEU A 86 -5.83 -1.17 0.81
CA LEU A 86 -7.15 -1.47 1.34
C LEU A 86 -7.42 -0.59 2.56
N ARG A 87 -8.62 0.00 2.61
CA ARG A 87 -9.12 0.72 3.78
C ARG A 87 -9.85 -0.23 4.72
N LYS A 88 -10.03 0.20 5.97
CA LYS A 88 -10.82 -0.53 6.98
C LYS A 88 -12.26 -0.80 6.54
N ASP A 89 -12.85 0.12 5.78
CA ASP A 89 -14.23 0.10 5.27
C ASP A 89 -14.37 -0.64 3.92
N GLU A 90 -13.37 -1.44 3.54
CA GLU A 90 -13.30 -2.18 2.27
C GLU A 90 -13.18 -1.31 0.99
N GLY A 91 -13.10 0.01 1.13
CA GLY A 91 -12.66 0.92 0.07
C GLY A 91 -11.16 0.79 -0.22
N PHE A 92 -10.64 1.61 -1.13
CA PHE A 92 -9.21 1.61 -1.46
C PHE A 92 -8.65 3.01 -1.69
N TYR A 93 -7.33 3.11 -1.75
CA TYR A 93 -6.65 4.33 -2.20
C TYR A 93 -5.34 3.98 -2.89
N TRP A 94 -4.96 4.81 -3.86
CA TRP A 94 -3.70 4.65 -4.59
C TRP A 94 -2.64 5.63 -4.10
N VAL A 95 -1.40 5.16 -4.09
CA VAL A 95 -0.22 5.97 -3.76
C VAL A 95 0.96 5.58 -4.61
N TYR A 96 1.87 6.53 -4.81
CA TYR A 96 3.27 6.23 -5.11
C TYR A 96 4.00 6.16 -3.77
N ALA A 97 4.59 5.00 -3.48
CA ALA A 97 5.27 4.71 -2.23
C ALA A 97 6.78 4.74 -2.44
N GLU A 98 7.48 5.37 -1.52
CA GLU A 98 8.93 5.31 -1.37
C GLU A 98 9.24 4.73 0.01
N ILE A 99 10.00 3.64 0.04
CA ILE A 99 10.34 2.91 1.25
C ILE A 99 11.85 2.81 1.34
N SER A 100 12.41 3.13 2.50
CA SER A 100 13.85 3.06 2.74
C SER A 100 14.17 2.47 4.10
N GLY A 101 15.29 1.77 4.18
CA GLY A 101 15.93 1.44 5.45
C GLY A 101 16.45 2.70 6.14
N VAL A 102 16.36 2.72 7.46
CA VAL A 102 16.96 3.75 8.31
C VAL A 102 18.03 3.07 9.14
N TYR A 103 19.22 3.67 9.16
CA TYR A 103 20.42 3.08 9.74
C TYR A 103 20.90 3.91 10.91
N LYS A 104 21.28 3.25 11.99
CA LYS A 104 21.95 3.84 13.16
C LYS A 104 23.26 3.10 13.37
N ASP A 105 24.38 3.83 13.39
CA ASP A 105 25.72 3.27 13.56
C ASP A 105 26.04 2.14 12.55
N GLY A 106 25.59 2.30 11.30
CA GLY A 106 25.76 1.31 10.23
C GLY A 106 24.78 0.13 10.27
N ASN A 107 23.95 0.01 11.31
CA ASN A 107 22.98 -1.07 11.46
C ASN A 107 21.59 -0.63 11.03
N LEU A 108 20.90 -1.45 10.24
CA LEU A 108 19.50 -1.23 9.88
C LEU A 108 18.62 -1.38 11.13
N VAL A 109 17.83 -0.35 11.46
CA VAL A 109 17.02 -0.32 12.69
C VAL A 109 15.52 -0.17 12.46
N GLU A 110 15.11 0.45 11.36
CA GLU A 110 13.70 0.61 10.99
C GLU A 110 13.53 0.73 9.47
N TYR A 111 12.30 0.57 9.00
CA TYR A 111 11.91 1.00 7.66
C TYR A 111 11.01 2.23 7.76
N LYS A 112 11.19 3.17 6.83
CA LYS A 112 10.36 4.36 6.69
C LYS A 112 9.68 4.32 5.33
N SER A 113 8.38 4.62 5.31
CA SER A 113 7.59 4.78 4.08
C SER A 113 7.01 6.18 3.99
N LEU A 114 7.21 6.81 2.83
CA LEU A 114 6.55 8.03 2.37
C LEU A 114 5.64 7.66 1.21
N ARG A 115 4.44 8.23 1.19
CA ARG A 115 3.41 7.90 0.20
C ARG A 115 2.74 9.18 -0.29
N ALA A 116 2.74 9.37 -1.60
CA ALA A 116 2.20 10.54 -2.28
C ALA A 116 0.99 10.17 -3.16
N PRO A 117 0.07 11.12 -3.41
CA PRO A 117 -1.01 10.93 -4.38
C PRO A 117 -0.45 10.71 -5.80
N ILE A 118 -1.23 10.03 -6.63
CA ILE A 118 -0.91 9.76 -8.05
C ILE A 118 -2.02 10.28 -8.97
N SER A 119 -1.68 10.50 -10.24
CA SER A 119 -2.61 10.97 -11.26
C SER A 119 -3.66 9.90 -11.61
N PHE A 120 -4.77 10.31 -12.22
CA PHE A 120 -5.78 9.36 -12.68
C PHE A 120 -5.24 8.42 -13.77
N GLU A 121 -4.44 8.97 -14.69
CA GLU A 121 -3.77 8.23 -15.75
C GLU A 121 -2.83 7.15 -15.19
N GLU A 122 -2.10 7.47 -14.12
CA GLU A 122 -1.24 6.51 -13.41
C GLU A 122 -2.07 5.39 -12.77
N LYS A 123 -3.21 5.70 -12.13
CA LYS A 123 -4.11 4.70 -11.54
C LYS A 123 -4.60 3.71 -12.60
N VAL A 124 -5.06 4.20 -13.74
CA VAL A 124 -5.56 3.36 -14.84
C VAL A 124 -4.42 2.50 -15.40
N LYS A 125 -3.26 3.11 -15.69
CA LYS A 125 -2.07 2.42 -16.20
C LYS A 125 -1.65 1.27 -15.28
N TYR A 126 -1.51 1.54 -13.97
CA TYR A 126 -1.02 0.54 -13.02
C TYR A 126 -2.07 -0.50 -12.65
N GLN A 127 -3.37 -0.18 -12.65
CA GLN A 127 -4.40 -1.21 -12.53
C GLN A 127 -4.30 -2.22 -13.68
N LEU A 128 -4.27 -1.75 -14.94
CA LEU A 128 -4.18 -2.63 -16.10
C LEU A 128 -2.92 -3.48 -16.08
N TYR A 129 -1.78 -2.88 -15.72
CA TYR A 129 -0.51 -3.59 -15.57
C TYR A 129 -0.57 -4.67 -14.49
N TYR A 130 -1.15 -4.37 -13.32
CA TYR A 130 -1.26 -5.33 -12.22
C TYR A 130 -2.27 -6.44 -12.49
N ASP A 131 -3.36 -6.16 -13.19
CA ASP A 131 -4.30 -7.19 -13.64
C ASP A 131 -3.62 -8.17 -14.60
N GLN A 132 -2.79 -7.65 -15.52
CA GLN A 132 -2.00 -8.48 -16.44
C GLN A 132 -0.97 -9.34 -15.68
N LEU A 133 -0.21 -8.76 -14.73
CA LEU A 133 0.73 -9.53 -13.91
C LEU A 133 0.03 -10.65 -13.12
N LYS A 134 -1.16 -10.39 -12.58
CA LYS A 134 -1.92 -11.41 -11.86
C LYS A 134 -2.39 -12.52 -12.77
N LYS A 135 -2.81 -12.19 -14.00
CA LYS A 135 -3.17 -13.18 -15.02
C LYS A 135 -1.99 -14.09 -15.36
N GLU A 136 -0.80 -13.51 -15.58
CA GLU A 136 0.42 -14.25 -15.90
C GLU A 136 0.87 -15.18 -14.75
N ASN A 137 0.62 -14.78 -13.51
CA ASN A 137 0.97 -15.55 -12.32
C ASN A 137 -0.16 -16.46 -11.80
N ASN A 138 -1.26 -16.64 -12.56
CA ASN A 138 -2.44 -17.41 -12.16
C ASN A 138 -3.03 -16.98 -10.79
N GLU A 139 -2.98 -15.68 -10.48
CA GLU A 139 -3.58 -15.09 -9.29
C GLU A 139 -5.03 -14.65 -9.55
N SER A 140 -5.91 -14.74 -8.55
CA SER A 140 -7.32 -14.33 -8.67
C SER A 140 -7.45 -12.83 -8.93
N ILE A 141 -8.17 -12.42 -9.97
CA ILE A 141 -8.38 -11.01 -10.34
C ILE A 141 -9.79 -10.57 -9.92
N ARG A 142 -9.89 -9.43 -9.22
CA ARG A 142 -11.16 -8.71 -9.06
C ARG A 142 -11.22 -7.67 -10.18
N LYS A 143 -12.24 -7.73 -11.06
CA LYS A 143 -12.39 -6.73 -12.12
C LYS A 143 -12.82 -5.40 -11.50
N VAL A 144 -11.98 -4.38 -11.60
CA VAL A 144 -12.31 -3.00 -11.22
C VAL A 144 -12.53 -2.19 -12.50
N ILE A 145 -13.75 -1.71 -12.72
CA ILE A 145 -14.08 -0.89 -13.90
C ILE A 145 -13.99 0.57 -13.46
N TYR A 146 -13.01 1.30 -13.97
CA TYR A 146 -13.03 2.77 -13.95
C TYR A 146 -13.95 3.21 -15.09
N GLN A 147 -15.11 3.78 -14.76
CA GLN A 147 -16.01 4.44 -15.72
C GLN A 147 -15.67 5.93 -15.81
#